data_AF-A0A9V1EVM9-F1
#
_entry.id   AF-A0A9V1EVM9-F1
#
_cell.length_a   1.000
_cell.length_b   1.000
_cell.length_c   1.000
_cell.angle_alpha   90.00
_cell.angle_beta   90.00
_cell.angle_gamma   90.00
#
_symmetry.space_group_name_H-M   'P 1'
#
loop_
_entity.id
_entity.type
_entity.pdbx_description
1 polymer ?
#
loop_
_entity_poly.entity_id
_entity_poly.type
_entity_poly.pdbx_seq_one_letter_code
_entity_poly.pdbx_strand_id
1 'polypeptide(L)'
;MDARRAEVRALEAEIAALRRACEEPRAPGEDTSRARKSLQEVHQSDSGEWAASKDLRGHLGHLESELLFLSTLTGINIINYSMKTEDLTSTENTEKSIKKVLQRHRLSGNCHMITFQLEFQILEIQNKESLSSVITDLNIIMEPTEYSELSEFVSRAEDRRDLLMFFRSLHFFVEWCEYRKCTFEHFKRTQCFCGPTFLGDKERNGKDGRKQSHCCAATTNIYLENFFIISN
;
A
#
# COMPACT_ATOMS: atom_id res chain seq x y z
N MET A 1 -8.06 -32.83 28.73
CA MET A 1 -6.69 -32.33 28.58
C MET A 1 -5.97 -32.92 27.37
N ASP A 2 -6.31 -34.14 26.91
CA ASP A 2 -5.54 -34.81 25.85
C ASP A 2 -5.97 -34.46 24.41
N ALA A 3 -7.23 -34.04 24.19
CA ALA A 3 -7.69 -33.56 22.89
C ALA A 3 -6.94 -32.31 22.42
N ARG A 4 -6.76 -31.31 23.29
CA ARG A 4 -5.97 -30.10 22.99
C ARG A 4 -4.50 -30.41 22.72
N ARG A 5 -3.93 -31.40 23.41
CA ARG A 5 -2.56 -31.86 23.15
C ARG A 5 -2.44 -32.59 21.81
N ALA A 6 -3.47 -33.31 21.38
CA ALA A 6 -3.51 -33.93 20.06
C ALA A 6 -3.63 -32.87 18.95
N GLU A 7 -4.43 -31.84 19.17
CA GLU A 7 -4.63 -30.72 18.24
C GLU A 7 -3.35 -29.88 18.06
N VAL A 8 -2.65 -29.56 19.16
CA VAL A 8 -1.34 -28.87 19.08
C VAL A 8 -0.33 -29.70 18.29
N ARG A 9 -0.26 -31.02 18.52
CA ARG A 9 0.64 -31.90 17.76
C ARG A 9 0.27 -32.00 16.28
N ALA A 10 -1.02 -31.94 15.94
CA ALA A 10 -1.46 -31.96 14.56
C ALA A 10 -1.06 -30.66 13.83
N LEU A 11 -1.25 -29.51 14.47
CA LEU A 11 -0.85 -28.21 13.93
C LEU A 11 0.68 -28.08 13.81
N GLU A 12 1.43 -28.58 14.78
CA GLU A 12 2.90 -28.63 14.70
C GLU A 12 3.38 -29.50 13.53
N ALA A 13 2.71 -30.62 13.26
CA ALA A 13 3.02 -31.48 12.12
C ALA A 13 2.68 -30.81 10.78
N GLU A 14 1.60 -30.05 10.71
CA GLU A 14 1.20 -29.29 9.53
C GLU A 14 2.19 -28.15 9.24
N ILE A 15 2.59 -27.38 10.26
CA ILE A 15 3.61 -26.33 10.12
C ILE A 15 4.95 -26.93 9.67
N ALA A 16 5.33 -28.10 10.18
CA ALA A 16 6.56 -28.79 9.77
C ALA A 16 6.48 -29.34 8.33
N ALA A 17 5.29 -29.73 7.86
CA ALA A 17 5.08 -30.15 6.47
C ALA A 17 5.14 -28.93 5.52
N LEU A 18 4.50 -27.82 5.89
CA LEU A 18 4.50 -26.58 5.11
C LEU A 18 5.91 -25.99 5.00
N ARG A 19 6.69 -25.98 6.10
CA ARG A 19 8.09 -25.52 6.07
C ARG A 19 8.96 -26.38 5.17
N ARG A 20 8.78 -27.70 5.19
CA ARG A 20 9.48 -28.61 4.26
C ARG A 20 9.08 -28.37 2.81
N ALA A 21 7.81 -28.11 2.52
CA ALA A 21 7.36 -27.76 1.17
C ALA A 21 7.90 -26.40 0.70
N CYS A 22 8.23 -25.48 1.62
CA CYS A 22 8.93 -24.24 1.32
C CYS A 22 10.45 -24.42 1.13
N GLU A 23 11.05 -25.44 1.75
CA GLU A 23 12.48 -25.78 1.65
C GLU A 23 12.80 -26.76 0.51
N GLU A 24 11.78 -27.35 -0.11
CA GLU A 24 11.95 -28.25 -1.25
C GLU A 24 12.48 -27.45 -2.46
N PRO A 25 13.66 -27.78 -3.01
CA PRO A 25 14.17 -27.10 -4.19
C PRO A 25 13.25 -27.41 -5.36
N ARG A 26 12.52 -26.40 -5.84
CA ARG A 26 11.94 -26.47 -7.19
C ARG A 26 13.10 -26.70 -8.17
N ALA A 27 12.86 -27.56 -9.14
CA ALA A 27 13.77 -27.89 -10.24
C ALA A 27 14.42 -26.62 -10.84
N PRO A 28 15.65 -26.72 -11.38
CA PRO A 28 16.45 -25.56 -11.77
C PRO A 28 15.78 -24.80 -12.92
N GLY A 29 15.16 -23.69 -12.56
CA GLY A 29 14.59 -22.71 -13.47
C GLY A 29 14.31 -21.44 -12.68
N GLU A 30 15.04 -20.37 -13.02
CA GLU A 30 14.82 -18.99 -12.58
C GLU A 30 15.23 -18.65 -11.13
N ASP A 31 16.54 -18.81 -10.89
CA ASP A 31 17.49 -17.82 -10.37
C ASP A 31 17.00 -16.73 -9.39
N THR A 32 16.25 -17.11 -8.35
CA THR A 32 15.98 -16.25 -7.17
C THR A 32 17.23 -16.03 -6.30
N SER A 33 18.32 -16.77 -6.55
CA SER A 33 19.64 -16.53 -5.94
C SER A 33 20.36 -15.29 -6.48
N ARG A 34 19.98 -14.81 -7.66
CA ARG A 34 20.57 -13.61 -8.27
C ARG A 34 20.09 -12.32 -7.59
N ALA A 35 18.82 -12.28 -7.18
CA ALA A 35 18.20 -11.11 -6.55
C ALA A 35 18.76 -10.78 -5.16
N ARG A 36 19.36 -11.76 -4.47
CA ARG A 36 19.95 -11.56 -3.13
C ARG A 36 21.45 -11.23 -3.20
N LYS A 37 22.11 -11.49 -4.33
CA LYS A 37 23.53 -11.16 -4.57
C LYS A 37 23.72 -9.75 -5.13
N SER A 38 22.72 -9.19 -5.81
CA SER A 38 22.76 -7.83 -6.36
C SER A 38 22.85 -6.72 -5.31
N LEU A 39 22.68 -7.03 -4.02
CA LEU A 39 22.76 -6.07 -2.92
C LEU A 39 24.18 -5.91 -2.34
N GLN A 40 25.18 -6.69 -2.78
CA GLN A 40 26.51 -6.74 -2.13
C GLN A 40 27.72 -6.42 -3.02
N GLU A 41 27.56 -6.05 -4.28
CA GLU A 41 28.71 -5.66 -5.12
C GLU A 41 28.78 -4.15 -5.35
N VAL A 42 29.51 -3.51 -4.43
CA VAL A 42 30.03 -2.15 -4.58
C VAL A 42 31.53 -2.26 -4.92
N HIS A 43 31.93 -1.52 -5.97
CA HIS A 43 33.29 -1.19 -6.41
C HIS A 43 34.12 -2.29 -7.13
N GLN A 44 34.22 -2.16 -8.45
CA GLN A 44 35.49 -1.86 -9.14
C GLN A 44 35.24 -1.41 -10.60
N SER A 45 35.91 -0.33 -10.98
CA SER A 45 35.69 0.44 -12.20
C SER A 45 36.45 -0.10 -13.43
N ASP A 46 35.94 0.33 -14.59
CA ASP A 46 36.66 0.91 -15.74
C ASP A 46 36.78 0.09 -17.04
N SER A 47 36.06 0.51 -18.09
CA SER A 47 36.56 0.67 -19.47
C SER A 47 35.48 1.09 -20.47
N GLY A 48 35.60 2.33 -20.96
CA GLY A 48 35.28 2.73 -22.34
C GLY A 48 33.82 2.83 -22.75
N GLU A 49 33.24 4.04 -22.61
CA GLU A 49 32.16 4.70 -23.39
C GLU A 49 31.01 3.87 -24.02
N TRP A 50 31.30 2.76 -24.71
CA TRP A 50 30.34 1.70 -25.07
C TRP A 50 29.87 0.85 -23.86
N ALA A 51 30.73 0.66 -22.86
CA ALA A 51 30.35 0.00 -21.60
C ALA A 51 29.41 0.88 -20.78
N ALA A 52 29.62 2.21 -20.73
CA ALA A 52 28.75 3.15 -20.03
C ALA A 52 27.31 3.19 -20.61
N SER A 53 27.15 3.01 -21.92
CA SER A 53 25.83 2.91 -22.56
C SER A 53 25.13 1.58 -22.28
N LYS A 54 25.88 0.46 -22.26
CA LYS A 54 25.35 -0.84 -21.82
C LYS A 54 24.99 -0.84 -20.34
N ASP A 55 25.79 -0.15 -19.53
CA ASP A 55 25.59 0.07 -18.10
C ASP A 55 24.34 0.90 -17.85
N LEU A 56 24.14 2.01 -18.57
CA LEU A 56 22.92 2.83 -18.49
C LEU A 56 21.67 2.04 -18.88
N ARG A 57 21.74 1.21 -19.94
CA ARG A 57 20.62 0.35 -20.35
C ARG A 57 20.33 -0.73 -19.30
N GLY A 58 21.37 -1.31 -18.69
CA GLY A 58 21.24 -2.25 -17.59
C GLY A 58 20.59 -1.60 -16.38
N HIS A 59 21.04 -0.40 -15.99
CA HIS A 59 20.47 0.38 -14.90
C HIS A 59 19.01 0.77 -15.16
N LEU A 60 18.67 1.19 -16.37
CA LEU A 60 17.29 1.48 -16.74
C LEU A 60 16.41 0.23 -16.63
N GLY A 61 16.85 -0.90 -17.20
CA GLY A 61 16.10 -2.16 -17.11
C GLY A 61 15.96 -2.66 -15.67
N HIS A 62 16.95 -2.41 -14.81
CA HIS A 62 16.87 -2.69 -13.39
C HIS A 62 15.81 -1.81 -12.70
N LEU A 63 15.84 -0.49 -12.91
CA LEU A 63 14.84 0.43 -12.35
C LEU A 63 13.42 0.13 -12.85
N GLU A 64 13.27 -0.23 -14.12
CA GLU A 64 11.98 -0.68 -14.68
C GLU A 64 11.48 -1.94 -13.97
N SER A 65 12.37 -2.90 -13.70
CA SER A 65 12.04 -4.13 -12.97
C SER A 65 11.69 -3.85 -11.51
N GLU A 66 12.39 -2.92 -10.85
CA GLU A 66 12.07 -2.48 -9.49
C GLU A 66 10.72 -1.77 -9.42
N LEU A 67 10.43 -0.90 -10.40
CA LEU A 67 9.13 -0.21 -10.48
C LEU A 67 8.00 -1.21 -10.71
N LEU A 68 8.19 -2.17 -11.62
CA LEU A 68 7.23 -3.26 -11.86
C LEU A 68 7.04 -4.13 -10.61
N PHE A 69 8.12 -4.43 -9.89
CA PHE A 69 8.05 -5.16 -8.63
C PHE A 69 7.24 -4.39 -7.58
N LEU A 70 7.52 -3.10 -7.39
CA LEU A 70 6.80 -2.25 -6.45
C LEU A 70 5.33 -2.10 -6.83
N SER A 71 5.02 -1.97 -8.12
CA SER A 71 3.65 -1.85 -8.59
C SER A 71 2.87 -3.15 -8.44
N THR A 72 3.52 -4.30 -8.64
CA THR A 72 2.92 -5.62 -8.37
C THR A 72 2.70 -5.83 -6.88
N LEU A 73 3.67 -5.43 -6.05
CA LEU A 73 3.62 -5.61 -4.60
C LEU A 73 2.53 -4.73 -3.95
N THR A 74 2.39 -3.48 -4.39
CA THR A 74 1.50 -2.50 -3.77
C THR A 74 0.21 -2.27 -4.56
N GLY A 75 0.11 -2.83 -5.76
CA GLY A 75 -0.98 -2.51 -6.69
C GLY A 75 -0.99 -1.06 -7.19
N ILE A 76 0.02 -0.24 -6.84
CA ILE A 76 0.11 1.18 -7.20
C ILE A 76 0.88 1.30 -8.51
N ASN A 77 0.23 1.85 -9.54
CA ASN A 77 0.87 2.17 -10.81
C ASN A 77 0.93 3.68 -11.01
N ILE A 78 2.13 4.19 -11.25
CA ILE A 78 2.35 5.57 -11.67
C ILE A 78 2.22 5.62 -13.19
N ILE A 79 1.31 6.46 -13.69
CA ILE A 79 1.05 6.61 -15.13
C ILE A 79 1.81 7.81 -15.67
N ASN A 80 1.68 8.96 -15.02
CA ASN A 80 2.33 10.20 -15.45
C ASN A 80 3.02 10.88 -14.28
N TYR A 81 4.15 11.49 -14.58
CA TYR A 81 4.88 12.38 -13.68
C TYR A 81 5.33 13.60 -14.46
N SER A 82 5.17 14.77 -13.86
CA SER A 82 5.70 16.03 -14.39
C SER A 82 6.18 16.91 -13.26
N MET A 83 7.26 17.64 -13.50
CA MET A 83 7.89 18.52 -12.54
C MET A 83 8.18 19.86 -13.19
N LYS A 84 7.95 20.95 -12.46
CA LYS A 84 8.36 22.31 -12.84
C LYS A 84 9.18 22.91 -11.72
N THR A 85 10.23 23.63 -12.07
CA THR A 85 11.17 24.22 -11.12
C THR A 85 11.17 25.74 -11.26
N GLU A 86 11.06 26.46 -10.15
CA GLU A 86 11.07 27.92 -10.06
C GLU A 86 12.18 28.35 -9.08
N ASP A 87 13.16 29.12 -9.56
CA ASP A 87 14.22 29.68 -8.72
C ASP A 87 13.68 30.89 -7.95
N LEU A 88 13.71 30.83 -6.62
CA LEU A 88 13.19 31.87 -5.72
C LEU A 88 14.27 32.83 -5.22
N THR A 89 15.48 32.81 -5.80
CA THR A 89 16.56 33.72 -5.39
C THR A 89 16.19 35.17 -5.75
N SER A 90 15.76 35.93 -4.74
CA SER A 90 15.55 37.37 -4.83
C SER A 90 16.88 38.08 -5.09
N THR A 91 16.91 38.90 -6.13
CA THR A 91 17.91 39.94 -6.40
C THR A 91 17.85 41.02 -5.31
N GLU A 92 18.15 40.70 -4.05
CA GLU A 92 18.47 41.72 -3.06
C GLU A 92 19.67 41.28 -2.24
N ASN A 93 20.69 42.13 -2.32
CA ASN A 93 22.00 41.96 -1.73
C ASN A 93 21.91 41.73 -0.22
N THR A 94 22.90 40.96 0.25
CA THR A 94 23.44 40.88 1.63
C THR A 94 23.10 39.57 2.36
N GLU A 95 24.18 38.86 2.70
CA GLU A 95 24.30 37.68 3.56
C GLU A 95 24.04 36.27 2.99
N LYS A 96 25.14 35.67 2.50
CA LYS A 96 25.42 34.23 2.31
C LYS A 96 24.59 33.57 1.19
N SER A 97 25.27 32.81 0.34
CA SER A 97 24.75 32.16 -0.88
C SER A 97 23.70 31.08 -0.57
N ILE A 98 22.50 31.49 -0.15
CA ILE A 98 21.37 30.59 0.07
C ILE A 98 20.59 30.51 -1.23
N LYS A 99 20.65 29.36 -1.90
CA LYS A 99 19.82 29.09 -3.07
C LYS A 99 18.49 28.51 -2.59
N LYS A 100 17.38 29.08 -3.07
CA LYS A 100 16.02 28.58 -2.80
C LYS A 100 15.37 28.20 -4.11
N VAL A 101 14.86 26.98 -4.18
CA VAL A 101 14.24 26.41 -5.38
C VAL A 101 12.89 25.83 -4.99
N LEU A 102 11.82 26.24 -5.67
CA LEU A 102 10.49 25.67 -5.52
C LEU A 102 10.23 24.69 -6.66
N GLN A 103 9.94 23.44 -6.34
CA GLN A 103 9.57 22.42 -7.30
C GLN A 103 8.09 22.10 -7.16
N ARG A 104 7.35 22.21 -8.27
CA ARG A 104 5.95 21.82 -8.38
C ARG A 104 5.86 20.48 -9.08
N HIS A 105 5.35 19.50 -8.38
CA HIS A 105 5.22 18.12 -8.83
C HIS A 105 3.76 17.79 -9.11
N ARG A 106 3.53 17.07 -10.20
CA ARG A 106 2.24 16.45 -10.50
C ARG A 106 2.44 15.00 -10.88
N LEU A 107 1.82 14.11 -10.11
CA LEU A 107 1.85 12.66 -10.30
C LEU A 107 0.42 12.17 -10.53
N SER A 108 0.20 11.27 -11.48
CA SER A 108 -1.08 10.58 -11.61
C SER A 108 -0.88 9.09 -11.72
N GLY A 109 -1.79 8.32 -11.14
CA GLY A 109 -1.68 6.87 -11.09
C GLY A 109 -3.00 6.20 -10.73
N ASN A 110 -2.92 4.90 -10.53
CA ASN A 110 -4.01 4.10 -10.01
C ASN A 110 -3.51 3.14 -8.93
N CYS A 111 -4.41 2.75 -8.04
CA CYS A 111 -4.27 1.60 -7.17
C CYS A 111 -5.48 0.70 -7.42
N HIS A 112 -5.28 -0.41 -8.14
CA HIS A 112 -6.36 -1.24 -8.66
C HIS A 112 -7.43 -0.42 -9.42
N MET A 113 -8.66 -0.34 -8.90
CA MET A 113 -9.78 0.40 -9.50
C MET A 113 -9.82 1.88 -9.11
N ILE A 114 -8.94 2.33 -8.21
CA ILE A 114 -8.95 3.69 -7.68
C ILE A 114 -7.92 4.53 -8.43
N THR A 115 -8.36 5.61 -9.07
CA THR A 115 -7.49 6.57 -9.73
C THR A 115 -7.14 7.72 -8.78
N PHE A 116 -5.91 8.23 -8.89
CA PHE A 116 -5.45 9.36 -8.09
C PHE A 116 -4.56 10.30 -8.90
N GLN A 117 -4.56 11.56 -8.50
CA GLN A 117 -3.63 12.59 -8.94
C GLN A 117 -3.14 13.35 -7.70
N LEU A 118 -1.83 13.51 -7.60
CA LEU A 118 -1.16 14.24 -6.52
C LEU A 118 -0.52 15.48 -7.12
N GLU A 119 -0.74 16.61 -6.47
CA GLU A 119 -0.09 17.88 -6.76
C GLU A 119 0.62 18.34 -5.48
N PHE A 120 1.94 18.45 -5.51
CA PHE A 120 2.69 18.81 -4.32
C PHE A 120 3.86 19.73 -4.64
N GLN A 121 4.27 20.50 -3.64
CA GLN A 121 5.34 21.48 -3.76
C GLN A 121 6.47 21.12 -2.82
N ILE A 122 7.69 21.09 -3.34
CA ILE A 122 8.91 20.87 -2.56
C ILE A 122 9.71 22.16 -2.59
N LEU A 123 10.00 22.70 -1.41
CA LEU A 123 10.93 23.81 -1.24
C LEU A 123 12.31 23.26 -0.86
N GLU A 124 13.26 23.42 -1.76
CA GLU A 124 14.66 23.12 -1.52
C GLU A 124 15.42 24.39 -1.13
N ILE A 125 16.10 24.33 0.01
CA ILE A 125 16.98 25.39 0.50
C ILE A 125 18.38 24.82 0.61
N GLN A 126 19.28 25.35 -0.19
CA GLN A 126 20.69 24.99 -0.21
C GLN A 126 21.52 26.12 0.40
N ASN A 127 22.31 25.77 1.41
CA ASN A 127 23.37 26.60 1.96
C ASN A 127 24.73 25.91 1.72
N LYS A 128 25.84 26.58 2.02
CA LYS A 128 27.20 26.03 1.85
C LYS A 128 27.44 24.70 2.57
N GLU A 129 26.70 24.42 3.64
CA GLU A 129 26.91 23.26 4.52
C GLU A 129 25.75 22.26 4.49
N SER A 130 24.58 22.63 3.97
CA SER A 130 23.37 21.81 4.11
C SER A 130 22.40 21.96 2.92
N LEU A 131 21.79 20.84 2.53
CA LEU A 131 20.62 20.79 1.68
C LEU A 131 19.42 20.40 2.55
N SER A 132 18.38 21.24 2.54
CA SER A 132 17.09 20.92 3.16
C SER A 132 16.01 20.92 2.11
N SER A 133 15.09 19.96 2.22
CA SER A 133 13.97 19.80 1.30
C SER A 133 12.73 19.52 2.15
N VAL A 134 11.64 20.24 1.89
CA VAL A 134 10.39 20.10 2.64
C VAL A 134 9.20 20.24 1.71
N ILE A 135 8.19 19.39 1.94
CA ILE A 135 6.90 19.51 1.24
C ILE A 135 6.14 20.69 1.85
N THR A 136 5.92 21.73 1.06
CA THR A 136 5.22 22.94 1.51
C THR A 136 3.72 22.89 1.25
N ASP A 137 3.28 22.05 0.34
CA ASP A 137 1.90 21.94 -0.12
C ASP A 137 1.66 20.55 -0.68
N LEU A 138 0.51 19.96 -0.41
CA LEU A 138 0.08 18.65 -0.91
C LEU A 138 -1.44 18.69 -1.14
N ASN A 139 -1.83 18.39 -2.36
CA ASN A 139 -3.20 18.28 -2.82
C ASN A 139 -3.41 16.92 -3.48
N ILE A 140 -4.48 16.23 -3.14
CA ILE A 140 -4.78 14.87 -3.54
C ILE A 140 -6.16 14.85 -4.19
N ILE A 141 -6.17 14.60 -5.49
CA ILE A 141 -7.38 14.53 -6.29
C ILE A 141 -7.65 13.05 -6.57
N MET A 142 -8.80 12.56 -6.11
CA MET A 142 -9.27 11.21 -6.38
C MET A 142 -10.63 11.25 -7.05
N GLU A 143 -10.90 10.29 -7.94
CA GLU A 143 -12.21 10.16 -8.54
C GLU A 143 -13.26 9.88 -7.44
N PRO A 144 -14.45 10.50 -7.50
CA PRO A 144 -15.49 10.25 -6.52
C PRO A 144 -15.80 8.75 -6.46
N THR A 145 -15.57 8.17 -5.30
CA THR A 145 -15.92 6.77 -5.04
C THR A 145 -17.05 6.70 -4.03
N GLU A 146 -17.66 5.53 -3.91
CA GLU A 146 -18.68 5.25 -2.90
C GLU A 146 -18.10 5.17 -1.46
N TYR A 147 -16.78 5.27 -1.31
CA TYR A 147 -16.09 5.06 -0.04
C TYR A 147 -15.78 6.40 0.65
N SER A 148 -16.62 6.77 1.60
CA SER A 148 -16.41 7.95 2.45
C SER A 148 -15.09 7.90 3.23
N GLU A 149 -14.60 6.70 3.55
CA GLU A 149 -13.38 6.44 4.30
C GLU A 149 -12.12 6.92 3.56
N LEU A 150 -12.15 6.95 2.22
CA LEU A 150 -11.06 7.51 1.42
C LEU A 150 -10.87 9.00 1.70
N SER A 151 -11.98 9.75 1.84
CA SER A 151 -11.92 11.19 2.08
C SER A 151 -11.27 11.55 3.41
N GLU A 152 -11.47 10.73 4.44
CA GLU A 152 -10.91 10.97 5.78
C GLU A 152 -9.38 10.89 5.77
N PHE A 153 -8.81 9.81 5.24
CA PHE A 153 -7.34 9.69 5.24
C PHE A 153 -6.69 10.60 4.21
N VAL A 154 -7.37 10.93 3.10
CA VAL A 154 -6.88 11.90 2.12
C VAL A 154 -6.71 13.27 2.79
N SER A 155 -7.75 13.76 3.47
CA SER A 155 -7.68 15.02 4.20
C SER A 155 -6.56 15.01 5.25
N ARG A 156 -6.39 13.90 5.98
CA ARG A 156 -5.31 13.77 6.96
C ARG A 156 -3.92 13.77 6.32
N ALA A 157 -3.77 13.16 5.14
CA ALA A 157 -2.51 13.13 4.42
C ALA A 157 -2.15 14.52 3.87
N GLU A 158 -3.13 15.25 3.33
CA GLU A 158 -2.98 16.65 2.91
C GLU A 158 -2.57 17.56 4.08
N ASP A 159 -3.27 17.47 5.21
CA ASP A 159 -2.98 18.26 6.41
C ASP A 159 -1.56 18.00 6.95
N ARG A 160 -1.14 16.73 6.96
CA ARG A 160 0.20 16.32 7.42
C ARG A 160 1.28 16.51 6.36
N ARG A 161 0.90 16.75 5.10
CA ARG A 161 1.79 16.81 3.94
C ARG A 161 2.62 15.53 3.79
N ASP A 162 2.01 14.39 4.11
CA ASP A 162 2.68 13.10 4.20
C ASP A 162 2.25 12.19 3.04
N LEU A 163 3.04 12.22 1.97
CA LEU A 163 2.86 11.35 0.80
C LEU A 163 2.95 9.86 1.16
N LEU A 164 3.81 9.51 2.11
CA LEU A 164 4.00 8.12 2.51
C LEU A 164 2.77 7.60 3.24
N MET A 165 2.18 8.42 4.12
CA MET A 165 0.91 8.12 4.77
C MET A 165 -0.20 7.90 3.75
N PHE A 166 -0.29 8.73 2.71
CA PHE A 166 -1.27 8.54 1.63
C PHE A 166 -1.12 7.18 0.95
N PHE A 167 0.07 6.86 0.42
CA PHE A 167 0.27 5.60 -0.32
C PHE A 167 0.08 4.37 0.56
N ARG A 168 0.53 4.41 1.82
CA ARG A 168 0.29 3.32 2.78
C ARG A 168 -1.19 3.12 3.05
N SER A 169 -1.92 4.20 3.31
CA SER A 169 -3.35 4.15 3.60
C SER A 169 -4.13 3.65 2.39
N LEU A 170 -3.79 4.11 1.19
CA LEU A 170 -4.41 3.66 -0.06
C LEU A 170 -4.18 2.17 -0.33
N HIS A 171 -2.93 1.70 -0.17
CA HIS A 171 -2.59 0.29 -0.31
C HIS A 171 -3.45 -0.59 0.60
N PHE A 172 -3.45 -0.29 1.90
CA PHE A 172 -4.20 -1.08 2.87
C PHE A 172 -5.71 -0.99 2.65
N PHE A 173 -6.21 0.18 2.27
CA PHE A 173 -7.63 0.37 1.98
C PHE A 173 -8.10 -0.55 0.84
N VAL A 174 -7.35 -0.58 -0.27
CA VAL A 174 -7.70 -1.38 -1.44
C VAL A 174 -7.56 -2.87 -1.14
N GLU A 175 -6.49 -3.27 -0.46
CA GLU A 175 -6.28 -4.65 -0.03
C GLU A 175 -7.45 -5.13 0.85
N TRP A 176 -7.87 -4.33 1.83
CA TRP A 176 -9.01 -4.63 2.69
C TRP A 176 -10.35 -4.68 1.94
N CYS A 177 -10.55 -3.81 0.95
CA CYS A 177 -11.76 -3.82 0.13
C CYS A 177 -11.94 -5.15 -0.59
N GLU A 178 -10.86 -5.70 -1.17
CA GLU A 178 -10.90 -7.00 -1.85
C GLU A 178 -11.20 -8.15 -0.87
N TYR A 179 -10.60 -8.15 0.33
CA TYR A 179 -10.94 -9.13 1.36
C TYR A 179 -12.41 -9.08 1.77
N ARG A 180 -12.99 -7.88 1.93
CA ARG A 180 -14.42 -7.72 2.27
C ARG A 180 -15.32 -8.22 1.15
N LYS A 181 -15.01 -7.89 -0.11
CA LYS A 181 -15.78 -8.40 -1.27
C LYS A 181 -15.76 -9.92 -1.32
N CYS A 182 -14.58 -10.54 -1.22
CA CYS A 182 -14.43 -11.99 -1.22
C CYS A 182 -15.20 -12.65 -0.06
N THR A 183 -15.12 -12.07 1.13
CA THR A 183 -15.83 -12.56 2.32
C THR A 183 -17.34 -12.45 2.16
N PHE A 184 -17.83 -11.32 1.65
CA PHE A 184 -19.26 -11.10 1.41
C PHE A 184 -19.81 -12.04 0.33
N GLU A 185 -19.06 -12.23 -0.77
CA GLU A 185 -19.42 -13.19 -1.82
C GLU A 185 -19.38 -14.64 -1.31
N HIS A 186 -18.44 -14.97 -0.41
CA HIS A 186 -18.44 -16.27 0.27
C HIS A 186 -19.73 -16.46 1.07
N PHE A 187 -20.15 -15.50 1.89
CA PHE A 187 -21.41 -15.62 2.65
C PHE A 187 -22.66 -15.67 1.76
N LYS A 188 -22.67 -14.96 0.63
CA LYS A 188 -23.76 -15.05 -0.35
C LYS A 188 -23.87 -16.44 -0.98
N ARG A 189 -22.74 -17.02 -1.39
CA ARG A 189 -22.69 -18.34 -2.04
C ARG A 189 -22.88 -19.48 -1.05
N THR A 190 -22.36 -19.33 0.17
CA THR A 190 -22.53 -20.25 1.29
C THR A 190 -23.83 -19.95 2.05
N GLN A 191 -24.91 -19.62 1.34
CA GLN A 191 -26.25 -19.51 1.94
C GLN A 191 -26.48 -20.73 2.85
N CYS A 192 -26.34 -20.50 4.16
CA CYS A 192 -27.08 -21.25 5.15
C CYS A 192 -28.54 -21.06 4.77
N PHE A 193 -29.25 -22.17 4.54
CA PHE A 193 -30.70 -22.22 4.40
C PHE A 193 -31.34 -21.68 5.69
N CYS A 194 -31.47 -20.38 5.79
CA CYS A 194 -32.39 -19.66 6.66
C CYS A 194 -32.95 -18.54 5.78
N GLY A 195 -33.86 -18.91 4.89
CA GLY A 195 -34.54 -17.97 4.01
C GLY A 195 -35.31 -16.91 4.81
N PRO A 196 -35.65 -15.78 4.20
CA PRO A 196 -36.43 -14.74 4.85
C PRO A 196 -37.86 -15.26 5.07
N THR A 197 -38.20 -15.67 6.28
CA THR A 197 -39.60 -15.59 6.74
C THR A 197 -39.94 -14.11 6.83
N PHE A 198 -40.52 -13.59 5.76
CA PHE A 198 -41.26 -12.34 5.76
C PHE A 198 -42.26 -12.35 6.91
N LEU A 199 -42.28 -11.25 7.66
CA LEU A 199 -43.21 -10.97 8.74
C LEU A 199 -44.65 -11.13 8.23
N GLY A 200 -45.38 -12.09 8.79
CA GLY A 200 -46.77 -12.39 8.43
C GLY A 200 -47.40 -13.39 9.39
N ASP A 201 -47.68 -12.91 10.60
CA ASP A 201 -48.66 -13.40 11.58
C ASP A 201 -48.48 -14.75 12.34
N LYS A 202 -48.62 -14.57 13.67
CA LYS A 202 -49.25 -15.43 14.68
C LYS A 202 -48.44 -16.53 15.38
N GLU A 203 -47.97 -16.15 16.56
CA GLU A 203 -48.06 -16.88 17.84
C GLU A 203 -47.90 -18.41 17.82
N ARG A 204 -46.73 -18.89 18.26
CA ARG A 204 -46.63 -19.78 19.45
C ARG A 204 -45.20 -20.09 19.85
N ASN A 205 -44.98 -20.01 21.16
CA ASN A 205 -44.01 -20.75 21.97
C ASN A 205 -42.51 -20.53 21.73
N GLY A 206 -41.93 -19.71 22.62
CA GLY A 206 -40.96 -20.22 23.59
C GLY A 206 -39.55 -20.50 23.09
N LYS A 207 -38.66 -19.55 23.41
CA LYS A 207 -37.20 -19.71 23.58
C LYS A 207 -36.36 -19.95 22.31
N ASP A 208 -36.03 -18.90 21.54
CA ASP A 208 -34.63 -18.69 21.06
C ASP A 208 -34.33 -17.29 20.48
N GLY A 209 -34.97 -16.22 20.98
CA GLY A 209 -34.86 -14.87 20.40
C GLY A 209 -33.58 -14.09 20.70
N ARG A 210 -32.60 -14.66 21.43
CA ARG A 210 -31.42 -13.90 21.92
C ARG A 210 -30.11 -14.24 21.18
N LYS A 211 -30.07 -15.29 20.36
CA LYS A 211 -28.87 -15.66 19.60
C LYS A 211 -28.80 -15.03 18.20
N GLN A 212 -29.95 -14.67 17.63
CA GLN A 212 -30.02 -14.28 16.22
C GLN A 212 -29.64 -12.81 15.96
N SER A 213 -29.78 -11.91 16.94
CA SER A 213 -29.30 -10.52 16.79
C SER A 213 -27.80 -10.36 17.01
N HIS A 214 -27.12 -11.35 17.62
CA HIS A 214 -25.71 -11.28 17.94
C HIS A 214 -24.80 -11.53 16.71
N CYS A 215 -25.25 -12.32 15.74
CA CYS A 215 -24.48 -12.59 14.52
C CYS A 215 -24.45 -11.40 13.55
N CYS A 216 -25.51 -10.58 13.50
CA CYS A 216 -25.55 -9.41 12.61
C CYS A 216 -24.86 -8.17 13.22
N ALA A 217 -24.87 -8.03 14.55
CA ALA A 217 -24.26 -6.89 15.23
C ALA A 217 -22.75 -7.04 15.48
N ALA A 218 -22.24 -8.28 15.57
CA ALA A 218 -20.81 -8.53 15.74
C ALA A 218 -19.99 -8.14 14.50
N THR A 219 -20.60 -8.20 13.31
CA THR A 219 -19.94 -7.76 12.09
C THR A 219 -19.71 -6.26 12.14
N THR A 220 -20.67 -5.46 12.62
CA THR A 220 -20.61 -3.99 12.60
C THR A 220 -19.56 -3.41 13.55
N ASN A 221 -19.32 -4.04 14.71
CA ASN A 221 -18.46 -3.48 15.77
C ASN A 221 -16.96 -3.74 15.58
N ILE A 222 -16.56 -4.75 14.79
CA ILE A 222 -15.15 -4.99 14.43
C ILE A 222 -14.65 -3.94 13.41
N TYR A 223 -15.57 -3.27 12.71
CA TYR A 223 -15.23 -2.31 11.65
C TYR A 223 -14.71 -0.95 12.16
N LEU A 224 -14.98 -0.57 13.41
CA LEU A 224 -14.54 0.72 13.95
C LEU A 224 -13.23 0.62 14.75
N GLU A 225 -13.00 -0.47 15.50
CA GLU A 225 -11.78 -0.59 16.31
C GLU A 225 -10.51 -0.81 15.48
N ASN A 226 -10.60 -1.51 14.33
CA ASN A 226 -9.41 -1.80 13.51
C ASN A 226 -8.98 -0.62 12.61
N PHE A 227 -9.88 0.32 12.30
CA PHE A 227 -9.54 1.53 11.54
C PHE A 227 -8.70 2.50 12.39
N PHE A 228 -8.93 2.50 13.71
CA PHE A 228 -8.18 3.32 14.66
C PHE A 228 -6.72 2.86 14.85
N ILE A 229 -6.44 1.57 14.62
CA ILE A 229 -5.09 1.00 14.72
C ILE A 229 -4.26 1.29 13.45
N ILE A 230 -4.90 1.36 12.28
CA ILE A 230 -4.21 1.63 11.00
C ILE A 230 -3.89 3.14 10.84
N SER A 231 -4.56 4.00 11.61
CA SER A 231 -4.49 5.45 11.50
C SER A 231 -3.60 6.14 12.55
N ASN A 232 -2.76 5.42 13.30
CA ASN A 232 -1.86 5.98 14.32
C ASN A 232 -0.39 5.68 14.03
#